data_AF-A0A526PWK9-F1
#
_entry.id   AF-A0A526PWK9-F1
#
_cell.length_a   1.000
_cell.length_b   1.000
_cell.length_c   1.000
_cell.angle_alpha   90.00
_cell.angle_beta   90.00
_cell.angle_gamma   90.00
#
_symmetry.space_group_name_H-M   'P 1'
#
loop_
_entity.id
_entity.type
_entity.pdbx_description
1 polymer ?
#
loop_
_entity_poly.entity_id
_entity_poly.type
_entity_poly.pdbx_seq_one_letter_code
_entity_poly.pdbx_strand_id
1 'polypeptide(L)' 'MNTLRTAMLLAAMTALFMGVGFLIGGSGGMVIALLIAAGMNLFSYWNADKMVLSMNRAVEVDAKNAPEFYAIV' A
#
# COMPACT_ATOMS: atom_id res chain seq x y z
N MET A 1 15.88 3.55 13.99
CA MET A 1 14.73 2.83 13.39
C MET A 1 14.72 1.42 13.95
N ASN A 2 13.63 0.96 14.56
CA ASN A 2 13.59 -0.38 15.16
C ASN A 2 13.24 -1.42 14.09
N THR A 3 14.23 -1.77 13.27
CA THR A 3 14.13 -2.75 12.16
C THR A 3 13.52 -4.08 12.58
N LEU A 4 13.77 -4.50 13.83
CA LEU A 4 13.19 -5.68 14.44
C LEU A 4 11.66 -5.61 14.52
N ARG A 5 11.10 -4.47 14.96
CA ARG A 5 9.65 -4.25 15.00
C ARG A 5 9.07 -4.21 13.59
N THR A 6 9.75 -3.54 12.66
CA THR A 6 9.29 -3.47 11.26
C THR A 6 9.26 -4.86 10.60
N ALA A 7 10.32 -5.65 10.75
CA ALA A 7 10.39 -7.00 10.22
C ALA A 7 9.33 -7.93 10.84
N MET A 8 9.11 -7.83 12.15
CA MET A 8 8.07 -8.61 12.85
C MET A 8 6.66 -8.27 12.32
N LEU A 9 6.35 -6.99 12.15
CA LEU A 9 5.05 -6.56 11.63
C LEU A 9 4.83 -7.02 10.19
N LEU A 10 5.86 -6.90 9.34
CA LEU A 10 5.82 -7.41 7.96
C LEU A 10 5.60 -8.93 7.93
N ALA A 11 6.37 -9.69 8.71
CA ALA A 11 6.22 -11.14 8.80
C ALA A 11 4.82 -11.54 9.30
N ALA A 12 4.28 -10.86 10.30
CA ALA A 12 2.94 -11.09 10.81
C ALA A 12 1.86 -10.81 9.75
N MET A 13 1.98 -9.71 9.00
CA MET A 13 1.06 -9.40 7.90
C MET A 13 1.12 -10.45 6.79
N THR A 14 2.31 -10.85 6.36
CA THR A 14 2.48 -11.90 5.34
C THR A 14 1.91 -13.23 5.81
N ALA A 15 2.16 -13.61 7.07
CA ALA A 15 1.60 -14.82 7.67
C ALA A 15 0.06 -14.78 7.71
N LEU A 16 -0.54 -13.62 7.96
CA LEU A 16 -1.99 -13.45 7.97
C LEU A 16 -2.58 -13.65 6.56
N PHE A 17 -1.98 -13.06 5.53
CA PHE A 17 -2.37 -13.28 4.14
C PHE A 17 -2.30 -14.75 3.73
N MET A 18 -1.18 -15.42 4.06
CA MET A 18 -1.03 -16.85 3.77
C MET A 18 -1.98 -17.71 4.59
N GLY A 19 -2.24 -17.38 5.86
CA GLY A 19 -3.18 -18.09 6.72
C GLY A 19 -4.61 -18.03 6.18
N VAL A 20 -5.06 -16.85 5.74
CA VAL A 20 -6.37 -16.69 5.09
C VAL A 20 -6.43 -17.49 3.79
N GLY A 21 -5.39 -17.40 2.95
CA GLY A 21 -5.29 -18.20 1.73
C GLY A 21 -5.36 -19.70 1.99
N PHE A 22 -4.70 -20.18 3.05
CA PHE A 22 -4.72 -21.57 3.47
C PHE A 22 -6.12 -22.03 3.91
N LEU A 23 -6.82 -21.21 4.70
CA LEU A 23 -8.17 -21.54 5.17
C LEU A 23 -9.18 -21.66 4.01
N ILE A 24 -9.00 -20.86 2.95
CA ILE A 24 -9.93 -20.83 1.81
C ILE A 24 -9.62 -21.94 0.79
N GLY A 25 -8.35 -22.21 0.52
CA GLY A 25 -7.94 -23.08 -0.60
C GLY A 25 -6.73 -23.97 -0.33
N GLY A 26 -6.36 -24.18 0.93
CA GLY A 26 -5.19 -24.96 1.32
C GLY A 26 -3.88 -24.37 0.75
N SER A 27 -2.95 -25.25 0.37
CA SER A 27 -1.67 -24.84 -0.21
C SER A 27 -1.82 -24.04 -1.51
N GLY A 28 -2.80 -24.37 -2.35
CA GLY A 28 -3.10 -23.60 -3.56
C GLY A 28 -3.59 -22.18 -3.25
N GLY A 29 -4.46 -22.04 -2.24
CA GLY A 29 -4.94 -20.75 -1.77
C GLY A 29 -3.83 -19.86 -1.19
N MET A 30 -2.81 -20.43 -0.55
CA MET A 30 -1.63 -19.67 -0.11
C MET A 30 -0.85 -19.06 -1.28
N VAL A 31 -0.62 -19.82 -2.36
CA VAL A 31 0.10 -19.33 -3.55
C VAL A 31 -0.71 -18.23 -4.24
N ILE A 32 -2.02 -18.41 -4.37
CA ILE A 32 -2.91 -17.40 -4.94
C ILE A 32 -2.90 -16.12 -4.07
N ALA A 33 -3.01 -16.25 -2.75
CA ALA A 33 -2.94 -15.12 -1.83
C ALA A 33 -1.60 -14.36 -1.94
N LEU A 34 -0.50 -15.09 -2.09
CA LEU A 34 0.83 -14.50 -2.32
C LEU A 34 0.88 -13.71 -3.63
N LEU A 35 0.37 -14.28 -4.72
CA LEU A 35 0.33 -13.60 -6.03
C LEU A 35 -0.52 -12.32 -5.98
N ILE A 36 -1.69 -12.38 -5.33
CA ILE A 36 -2.56 -11.22 -5.12
C ILE A 36 -1.84 -10.16 -4.27
N ALA A 37 -1.20 -10.56 -3.17
CA ALA A 37 -0.46 -9.64 -2.30
C ALA A 37 0.71 -8.96 -3.03
N ALA A 38 1.44 -9.71 -3.86
CA ALA A 38 2.51 -9.18 -4.70
C ALA A 38 1.96 -8.21 -5.75
N GLY A 39 0.86 -8.58 -6.42
CA GLY A 39 0.19 -7.73 -7.40
C GLY A 39 -0.30 -6.41 -6.79
N MET A 40 -0.92 -6.45 -5.61
CA MET A 40 -1.30 -5.24 -4.87
C MET A 40 -0.08 -4.41 -4.49
N ASN A 41 1.01 -5.02 -4.01
CA ASN A 41 2.23 -4.28 -3.69
C ASN A 41 2.80 -3.54 -4.91
N LEU A 42 2.90 -4.22 -6.05
CA LEU A 42 3.34 -3.59 -7.29
C LEU A 42 2.41 -2.45 -7.70
N PHE A 43 1.10 -2.70 -7.73
CA PHE A 43 0.12 -1.68 -8.11
C PHE A 43 0.19 -0.46 -7.19
N SER A 44 0.26 -0.70 -5.87
CA SER A 44 0.41 0.37 -4.88
C SER A 44 1.73 1.10 -5.01
N TYR A 45 2.82 0.45 -5.43
CA TYR A 45 4.10 1.11 -5.65
C TYR A 45 4.05 2.05 -6.87
N TRP A 46 3.45 1.62 -7.98
CA TRP A 46 3.36 2.43 -9.21
C TRP A 46 2.33 3.56 -9.14
N ASN A 47 1.24 3.36 -8.40
CA ASN A 47 0.13 4.31 -8.33
C ASN A 47 0.05 5.00 -6.94
N ALA A 48 1.16 4.97 -6.20
CA ALA A 48 1.27 5.47 -4.82
C ALA A 48 0.87 6.95 -4.71
N ASP A 49 1.25 7.75 -5.71
CA ASP A 49 1.00 9.18 -5.82
C ASP A 49 -0.51 9.50 -5.79
N LYS A 50 -1.28 8.89 -6.68
CA LYS A 50 -2.72 9.11 -6.76
C LYS A 50 -3.43 8.52 -5.55
N MET A 51 -2.96 7.37 -5.07
CA MET A 51 -3.54 6.68 -3.93
C MET A 51 -3.37 7.52 -2.66
N VAL A 52 -2.18 8.07 -2.40
CA VAL A 52 -1.97 8.92 -1.21
C VAL A 52 -2.72 10.25 -1.32
N LEU A 53 -2.80 10.85 -2.51
CA LEU A 53 -3.57 12.09 -2.73
C LEU A 53 -5.07 11.86 -2.47
N SER A 54 -5.64 10.78 -3.02
CA SER A 54 -7.05 10.45 -2.80
C SER A 54 -7.36 10.10 -1.34
N MET A 55 -6.47 9.37 -0.65
CA MET A 55 -6.63 9.04 0.78
C MET A 55 -6.65 10.29 1.67
N ASN A 56 -5.87 11.30 1.32
CA ASN A 56 -5.83 12.59 2.02
C ASN A 56 -6.88 13.59 1.52
N ARG A 57 -7.74 13.20 0.56
CA ARG A 57 -8.69 14.09 -0.12
C ARG A 57 -8.02 15.37 -0.63
N ALA A 58 -6.84 15.21 -1.21
CA ALA A 58 -6.07 16.33 -1.74
C ALA A 58 -6.88 17.09 -2.79
N VAL A 59 -6.81 18.41 -2.72
CA VAL A 59 -7.40 19.33 -3.71
C VAL A 59 -6.27 19.85 -4.58
N GLU A 60 -6.53 19.96 -5.88
CA GLU A 60 -5.57 20.53 -6.82
C GLU A 60 -5.29 21.99 -6.46
N VAL A 61 -4.01 22.33 -6.37
CA VAL A 61 -3.56 23.69 -6.05
C VAL A 61 -3.61 24.53 -7.33
N ASP A 62 -4.33 25.64 -7.27
CA ASP A 62 -4.38 26.66 -8.33
C ASP A 62 -3.91 28.02 -7.77
N ALA A 63 -3.45 28.91 -8.65
CA ALA A 63 -2.94 30.23 -8.32
C ALA A 63 -3.93 31.10 -7.52
N LYS A 64 -5.24 30.81 -7.62
CA LYS A 64 -6.29 31.45 -6.80
C LYS A 64 -6.47 30.83 -5.42
N ASN A 65 -6.25 29.51 -5.29
CA ASN A 65 -6.60 28.74 -4.10
C ASN A 65 -5.43 28.61 -3.12
N ALA A 66 -4.20 28.58 -3.62
CA ALA A 66 -3.01 28.61 -2.77
C ALA A 66 -1.80 29.23 -3.51
N PRO A 67 -1.76 30.57 -3.67
CA PRO A 67 -0.72 31.28 -4.42
C PRO A 67 0.68 31.08 -3.85
N GLU A 68 0.80 30.85 -2.54
CA GLU A 68 2.04 30.58 -1.84
C GLU A 68 2.68 29.23 -2.20
N PHE A 69 1.87 28.18 -2.44
CA PHE A 69 2.38 26.89 -2.91
C PHE A 69 2.64 26.90 -4.42
N TYR A 70 1.84 27.66 -5.18
CA TYR A 70 2.04 27.83 -6.62
C TYR A 70 3.33 28.60 -6.94
N ALA A 71 3.74 29.56 -6.11
CA ALA A 71 4.96 30.35 -6.31
C ALA A 71 6.28 29.63 -5.95
N ILE A 72 6.21 28.44 -5.33
CA ILE A 72 7.38 27.64 -4.95
C ILE A 72 7.88 26.76 -6.11
N VAL A 73 7.00 26.46 -7.09
CA VAL A 73 7.28 25.56 -8.23
C VAL A 73 7.58 26.35 -9.49
#